data_AF-A0A8J5PNV7-F1
#
_entry.id   AF-A0A8J5PNV7-F1
#
_cell.length_a   1.000
_cell.length_b   1.000
_cell.length_c   1.000
_cell.angle_alpha   90.00
_cell.angle_beta   90.00
_cell.angle_gamma   90.00
#
_symmetry.space_group_name_H-M   'P 1'
#
loop_
_entity.id
_entity.type
_entity.pdbx_description
1 polymer ?
#
loop_
_entity_poly.entity_id
_entity_poly.type
_entity_poly.pdbx_seq_one_letter_code
_entity_poly.pdbx_strand_id
1 'polypeptide(L)'
;MIHWTSVSVTGALFSELLQMYFLYEYPIFPFIHMDSFLEDLVTSRRQFCSSLLVNAVLAAGCQGYAKIANRTEFWNPRTLQYQFSAEARRLWDMEVDSPSLTTIQAGLIMSLTCNVNGVDKAGWSYLVRATAMANRLQIFEDLLDTTRRRIRDARALTSWSLFLWQSIFSFHFYRTPLLKDPPQVQLPNPMDNSAWYPKIWILYPSNQNPISVNYGDYFKAAAEFQIIVNSIGSSAFPRIGSQANLSSKQAQDFYILPWQLSLHMHYFNLINWLMEPFTVPETTYTGGEATGASSFQAVEETVPEALVINAKISLETVFRLYYMRHGFEIFDPLMLQFHSFVGFMALKELSDGREKPPGLVKALQSTLALATLGLRDQGKNSYLGDTIFRILRDMAASKHALPANEIIAMSKEDEDTKAEIAEHINSQFPINVVSIADDPEPHRVESLISQYKEIELDNESDRSEMGCSPRDC
;
A
#
# COMPACT_ATOMS: atom_id res chain seq x y z
N MET A 1 23.92 26.56 1.41
CA MET A 1 22.53 26.55 0.93
C MET A 1 22.43 25.49 -0.15
N ILE A 2 21.56 24.50 0.00
CA ILE A 2 21.38 23.45 -0.99
C ILE A 2 20.51 24.05 -2.08
N HIS A 3 21.06 24.27 -3.27
CA HIS A 3 20.40 25.06 -4.32
C HIS A 3 19.11 24.43 -4.89
N TRP A 4 18.80 23.18 -4.52
CA TRP A 4 17.64 22.44 -4.98
C TRP A 4 16.34 22.74 -4.23
N THR A 5 16.41 23.28 -3.00
CA THR A 5 15.23 23.53 -2.16
C THR A 5 15.31 24.89 -1.47
N SER A 6 14.15 25.52 -1.29
CA SER A 6 13.97 26.73 -0.49
C SER A 6 13.76 26.43 1.01
N VAL A 7 13.50 25.17 1.36
CA VAL A 7 13.32 24.72 2.74
C VAL A 7 14.67 24.74 3.46
N SER A 8 14.70 25.34 4.65
CA SER A 8 15.93 25.50 5.42
C SER A 8 16.35 24.19 6.11
N VAL A 9 17.33 23.50 5.53
CA VAL A 9 17.89 22.26 6.09
C VAL A 9 19.42 22.22 6.00
N THR A 10 20.05 21.46 6.91
CA THR A 10 21.50 21.22 6.87
C THR A 10 21.84 20.19 5.80
N GLY A 11 23.08 20.22 5.29
CA GLY A 11 23.55 19.22 4.32
C GLY A 11 23.50 17.79 4.85
N ALA A 12 23.76 17.61 6.15
CA ALA A 12 23.68 16.32 6.82
C ALA A 12 22.24 15.77 6.81
N LEU A 13 21.28 16.58 7.25
CA LEU A 13 19.86 16.18 7.26
C LEU A 13 19.34 15.92 5.85
N PHE A 14 19.71 16.75 4.87
CA PHE A 14 19.35 16.51 3.47
C PHE A 14 19.84 15.14 2.97
N SER A 15 21.07 14.77 3.33
CA SER A 15 21.67 13.49 2.94
C SER A 15 21.01 12.31 3.66
N GLU A 16 20.68 12.46 4.94
CA GLU A 16 19.93 11.45 5.71
C GLU A 16 18.52 11.23 5.15
N LEU A 17 17.78 12.29 4.81
CA LEU A 17 16.44 12.17 4.22
C LEU A 17 16.49 11.49 2.84
N LEU A 18 17.49 11.83 2.03
CA LEU A 18 17.70 11.17 0.75
C LEU A 18 17.98 9.67 0.92
N GLN A 19 18.78 9.31 1.93
CA GLN A 19 19.04 7.92 2.28
C GLN A 19 17.77 7.20 2.70
N MET A 20 16.89 7.82 3.50
CA MET A 20 15.62 7.21 3.92
C MET A 20 14.71 6.91 2.72
N TYR A 21 14.60 7.83 1.75
CA TYR A 21 13.85 7.57 0.52
C TYR A 21 14.38 6.36 -0.25
N PHE A 22 15.70 6.29 -0.47
CA PHE A 22 16.32 5.17 -1.18
C PHE A 22 16.26 3.85 -0.42
N LEU A 23 16.14 3.90 0.91
CA LEU A 23 16.07 2.72 1.75
C LEU A 23 14.67 2.13 1.83
N TYR A 24 13.62 2.96 1.93
CA TYR A 24 12.28 2.48 2.24
C TYR A 24 11.29 2.53 1.08
N GLU A 25 11.33 3.58 0.26
CA GLU A 25 10.35 3.74 -0.84
C GLU A 25 10.88 3.24 -2.17
N TYR A 26 12.10 3.66 -2.53
CA TYR A 26 12.70 3.36 -3.82
C TYR A 26 12.75 1.87 -4.19
N PRO A 27 13.05 0.93 -3.26
CA PRO A 27 13.10 -0.48 -3.62
C PRO A 27 11.76 -0.99 -4.15
N ILE A 28 10.65 -0.48 -3.63
CA ILE A 28 9.31 -0.89 -4.05
C ILE A 28 8.85 -0.08 -5.27
N PHE A 29 9.11 1.22 -5.26
CA PHE A 29 8.62 2.18 -6.24
C PHE A 29 9.76 2.97 -6.90
N PRO A 30 10.53 2.39 -7.84
CA PRO A 30 11.71 3.02 -8.42
C PRO A 30 11.33 4.01 -9.52
N PHE A 31 10.71 5.14 -9.17
CA PHE A 31 10.25 6.13 -10.17
C PHE A 31 11.40 6.83 -10.90
N ILE A 32 12.58 6.90 -10.28
CA ILE A 32 13.76 7.61 -10.77
C ILE A 32 14.88 6.63 -11.10
N HIS A 33 15.72 6.92 -12.09
CA HIS A 33 16.94 6.16 -12.30
C HIS A 33 18.01 6.64 -11.31
N MET A 34 18.27 5.88 -10.24
CA MET A 34 19.11 6.29 -9.10
C MET A 34 20.43 6.95 -9.50
N ASP A 35 21.28 6.29 -10.30
CA ASP A 35 22.60 6.84 -10.66
C ASP A 35 22.49 8.14 -11.46
N SER A 36 21.48 8.22 -12.34
CA SER A 36 21.22 9.41 -13.15
C SER A 36 20.73 10.56 -12.29
N PHE A 37 19.86 10.29 -11.33
CA PHE A 37 19.39 11.31 -10.40
C PHE A 37 20.54 11.83 -9.53
N LEU A 38 21.33 10.93 -8.93
CA LEU A 38 22.43 11.30 -8.02
C LEU A 38 23.56 12.07 -8.73
N GLU A 39 23.94 11.67 -9.96
CA GLU A 39 24.94 12.41 -10.74
C GLU A 39 24.47 13.85 -11.02
N ASP A 40 23.21 14.02 -11.45
CA ASP A 40 22.66 15.33 -11.76
C ASP A 40 22.44 16.18 -10.51
N LEU A 41 22.07 15.56 -9.38
CA LEU A 41 21.94 16.19 -8.07
C LEU A 41 23.26 16.85 -7.63
N VAL A 42 24.38 16.14 -7.78
CA VAL A 42 25.72 16.61 -7.39
C VAL A 42 26.28 17.61 -8.40
N THR A 43 26.05 17.41 -9.69
CA THR A 43 26.58 18.26 -10.77
C THR A 43 25.70 19.46 -11.11
N SER A 44 24.59 19.67 -10.37
CA SER A 44 23.63 20.76 -10.58
C SER A 44 22.99 20.75 -11.98
N ARG A 45 22.91 19.58 -12.63
CA ARG A 45 22.28 19.42 -13.95
C ARG A 45 20.80 19.14 -13.79
N ARG A 46 19.99 19.66 -14.73
CA ARG A 46 18.53 19.59 -14.64
C ARG A 46 17.88 18.48 -15.48
N GLN A 47 18.66 17.54 -15.99
CA GLN A 47 18.15 16.55 -16.95
C GLN A 47 17.40 15.41 -16.25
N PHE A 48 17.92 14.94 -15.12
CA PHE A 48 17.35 13.88 -14.29
C PHE A 48 17.15 14.30 -12.83
N CYS A 49 17.38 15.58 -12.53
CA CYS A 49 17.16 16.19 -11.22
C CYS A 49 16.48 17.55 -11.41
N SER A 50 15.54 17.90 -10.55
CA SER A 50 14.89 19.22 -10.54
C SER A 50 14.54 19.60 -9.11
N SER A 51 14.32 20.89 -8.84
CA SER A 51 13.86 21.33 -7.52
C SER A 51 12.54 20.66 -7.13
N LEU A 52 11.61 20.51 -8.08
CA LEU A 52 10.35 19.81 -7.85
C LEU A 52 10.60 18.36 -7.39
N LEU A 53 11.41 17.62 -8.15
CA LEU A 53 11.71 16.23 -7.84
C LEU A 53 12.45 16.07 -6.51
N VAL A 54 13.41 16.95 -6.21
CA VAL A 54 14.15 16.91 -4.94
C VAL A 54 13.22 17.16 -3.76
N ASN A 55 12.33 18.15 -3.82
CA ASN A 55 11.38 18.38 -2.73
C ASN A 55 10.40 17.21 -2.56
N ALA A 56 9.93 16.58 -3.64
CA ALA A 56 9.10 15.37 -3.55
C ALA A 56 9.85 14.20 -2.88
N VAL A 57 11.09 13.94 -3.29
CA VAL A 57 11.96 12.90 -2.70
C VAL A 57 12.20 13.14 -1.21
N LEU A 58 12.48 14.39 -0.80
CA LEU A 58 12.75 14.73 0.60
C LEU A 58 11.48 14.64 1.47
N ALA A 59 10.32 15.06 0.94
CA ALA A 59 9.05 14.91 1.64
C ALA A 59 8.75 13.44 1.94
N ALA A 60 8.97 12.57 0.95
CA ALA A 60 8.79 11.14 1.08
C ALA A 60 9.81 10.53 2.08
N GLY A 61 11.09 10.92 1.96
CA GLY A 61 12.14 10.54 2.91
C GLY A 61 11.89 10.93 4.38
N CYS A 62 11.08 11.97 4.65
CA CYS A 62 10.68 12.31 6.03
C CYS A 62 9.85 11.21 6.71
N GLN A 63 9.07 10.42 5.97
CA GLN A 63 8.20 9.38 6.54
C GLN A 63 9.01 8.28 7.24
N GLY A 64 10.13 7.87 6.64
CA GLY A 64 11.04 6.86 7.20
C GLY A 64 12.04 7.38 8.23
N TYR A 65 12.10 8.70 8.47
CA TYR A 65 13.12 9.29 9.35
C TYR A 65 12.63 9.44 10.79
N ALA A 66 12.91 8.44 11.62
CA ALA A 66 12.39 8.32 12.98
C ALA A 66 12.74 9.50 13.93
N LYS A 67 13.76 10.30 13.63
CA LYS A 67 14.18 11.45 14.46
C LYS A 67 13.32 12.71 14.24
N ILE A 68 12.45 12.76 13.23
CA ILE A 68 11.47 13.84 13.10
C ILE A 68 10.30 13.56 14.05
N ALA A 69 10.10 14.49 14.98
CA ALA A 69 8.89 14.54 15.81
C ALA A 69 7.66 14.85 14.96
N ASN A 70 6.52 14.29 15.31
CA ASN A 70 5.23 14.56 14.67
C ASN A 70 5.23 14.33 13.14
N ARG A 71 6.05 13.38 12.66
CA ARG A 71 6.22 13.13 11.22
C ARG A 71 4.98 12.63 10.48
N THR A 72 3.94 12.24 11.20
CA THR A 72 2.63 11.85 10.64
C THR A 72 1.66 13.02 10.51
N GLU A 73 1.93 14.16 11.15
CA GLU A 73 1.14 15.39 11.04
C GLU A 73 1.43 16.09 9.71
N PHE A 74 1.01 15.47 8.61
CA PHE A 74 1.30 15.94 7.26
C PHE A 74 0.66 17.30 6.95
N TRP A 75 -0.32 17.74 7.75
CA TRP A 75 -0.99 19.05 7.67
C TRP A 75 -0.26 20.13 8.47
N ASN A 76 0.60 19.77 9.43
CA ASN A 76 1.24 20.72 10.32
C ASN A 76 2.36 21.50 9.60
N PRO A 77 2.23 22.83 9.42
CA PRO A 77 3.21 23.63 8.67
C PRO A 77 4.63 23.64 9.25
N ARG A 78 4.78 23.25 10.51
CA ARG A 78 6.07 23.19 11.20
C ARG A 78 6.85 21.91 10.89
N THR A 79 6.21 20.87 10.37
CA THR A 79 6.90 19.62 10.03
C THR A 79 7.70 19.79 8.74
N LEU A 80 8.83 19.08 8.64
CA LEU A 80 9.64 19.09 7.42
C LEU A 80 8.91 18.45 6.24
N GLN A 81 8.14 17.40 6.50
CA GLN A 81 7.31 16.75 5.48
C GLN A 81 6.34 17.75 4.84
N TYR A 82 5.63 18.54 5.64
CA TYR A 82 4.74 19.59 5.12
C TYR A 82 5.52 20.61 4.29
N GLN A 83 6.63 21.14 4.83
CA GLN A 83 7.40 22.20 4.15
C GLN A 83 7.90 21.73 2.78
N PHE A 84 8.46 20.52 2.69
CA PHE A 84 8.88 19.95 1.42
C PHE A 84 7.70 19.66 0.48
N SER A 85 6.57 19.15 1.01
CA SER A 85 5.37 18.88 0.22
C SER A 85 4.72 20.15 -0.33
N ALA A 86 4.72 21.23 0.46
CA ALA A 86 4.22 22.54 0.06
C ALA A 86 5.08 23.15 -1.04
N GLU A 87 6.41 23.07 -0.92
CA GLU A 87 7.31 23.54 -1.97
C GLU A 87 7.20 22.68 -3.24
N ALA A 88 7.10 21.36 -3.12
CA ALA A 88 6.85 20.48 -4.25
C ALA A 88 5.53 20.82 -4.95
N ARG A 89 4.45 21.07 -4.21
CA ARG A 89 3.16 21.49 -4.77
C ARG A 89 3.26 22.82 -5.51
N ARG A 90 3.91 23.83 -4.91
CA ARG A 90 4.13 25.14 -5.54
C ARG A 90 4.88 25.01 -6.86
N LEU A 91 5.93 24.18 -6.90
CA LEU A 91 6.72 23.93 -8.11
C LEU A 91 5.94 23.11 -9.15
N TRP A 92 5.16 22.12 -8.71
CA TRP A 92 4.29 21.32 -9.57
C TRP A 92 3.31 22.21 -10.34
N ASP A 93 2.66 23.14 -9.66
CA ASP A 93 1.69 24.06 -10.27
C ASP A 93 2.33 24.99 -11.32
N MET A 94 3.64 25.25 -11.22
CA MET A 94 4.39 26.03 -12.21
C MET A 94 4.85 25.19 -13.42
N GLU A 95 5.07 23.89 -13.24
CA GLU A 95 5.61 22.99 -14.27
C GLU A 95 4.54 22.20 -15.03
N VAL A 96 3.30 22.15 -14.53
CA VAL A 96 2.22 21.29 -15.02
C VAL A 96 1.92 21.46 -16.52
N ASP A 97 2.06 22.68 -17.06
CA ASP A 97 1.75 22.99 -18.47
C ASP A 97 2.91 22.66 -19.43
N SER A 98 4.13 22.59 -18.91
CA SER A 98 5.36 22.28 -19.65
C SER A 98 6.14 21.15 -18.96
N PRO A 99 5.59 19.93 -18.91
CA PRO A 99 6.15 18.85 -18.10
C PRO A 99 7.46 18.31 -18.68
N SER A 100 8.36 17.91 -17.78
CA SER A 100 9.57 17.16 -18.07
C SER A 100 9.47 15.73 -17.52
N LEU A 101 10.48 14.88 -17.80
CA LEU A 101 10.57 13.57 -17.16
C LEU A 101 10.60 13.69 -15.63
N THR A 102 11.34 14.66 -15.08
CA THR A 102 11.40 14.90 -13.63
C THR A 102 10.07 15.37 -13.05
N THR A 103 9.23 16.05 -13.84
CA THR A 103 7.87 16.44 -13.44
C THR A 103 7.00 15.19 -13.28
N ILE A 104 7.04 14.24 -14.24
CA ILE A 104 6.33 12.95 -14.11
C ILE A 104 6.78 12.20 -12.86
N GLN A 105 8.08 12.03 -12.68
CA GLN A 105 8.67 11.32 -11.55
C GLN A 105 8.25 11.93 -10.21
N ALA A 106 8.25 13.26 -10.11
CA ALA A 106 7.79 13.95 -8.91
C ALA A 106 6.30 13.70 -8.64
N GLY A 107 5.46 13.73 -9.68
CA GLY A 107 4.02 13.43 -9.54
C GLY A 107 3.74 12.03 -9.02
N LEU A 108 4.55 11.04 -9.42
CA LEU A 108 4.44 9.66 -8.91
C LEU A 108 4.83 9.58 -7.43
N ILE A 109 5.92 10.23 -7.02
CA ILE A 109 6.34 10.29 -5.61
C ILE A 109 5.29 11.02 -4.77
N MET A 110 4.81 12.18 -5.24
CA MET A 110 3.76 12.94 -4.56
C MET A 110 2.46 12.12 -4.43
N SER A 111 2.12 11.33 -5.45
CA SER A 111 0.99 10.39 -5.40
C SER A 111 1.12 9.37 -4.27
N LEU A 112 2.29 8.73 -4.17
CA LEU A 112 2.60 7.77 -3.12
C LEU A 112 2.58 8.42 -1.72
N THR A 113 3.23 9.58 -1.55
CA THR A 113 3.24 10.30 -0.28
C THR A 113 1.82 10.68 0.17
N CYS A 114 0.97 11.15 -0.75
CA CYS A 114 -0.43 11.44 -0.46
C CYS A 114 -1.21 10.18 -0.02
N ASN A 115 -0.93 9.03 -0.62
CA ASN A 115 -1.58 7.77 -0.28
C ASN A 115 -1.24 7.34 1.15
N VAL A 116 0.04 7.35 1.52
CA VAL A 116 0.52 7.02 2.86
C VAL A 116 -0.03 7.98 3.93
N ASN A 117 -0.27 9.23 3.57
CA ASN A 117 -0.84 10.24 4.46
C ASN A 117 -2.39 10.18 4.53
N GLY A 118 -3.05 9.26 3.83
CA GLY A 118 -4.50 9.13 3.87
C GLY A 118 -5.25 10.25 3.14
N VAL A 119 -4.62 10.88 2.16
CA VAL A 119 -5.20 11.89 1.26
C VAL A 119 -5.13 11.41 -0.19
N ASP A 120 -5.45 10.14 -0.41
CA ASP A 120 -5.28 9.45 -1.70
C ASP A 120 -6.13 10.02 -2.83
N LYS A 121 -7.20 10.80 -2.58
CA LYS A 121 -7.88 11.55 -3.65
C LYS A 121 -6.96 12.56 -4.35
N ALA A 122 -6.15 13.26 -3.56
CA ALA A 122 -5.11 14.14 -4.09
C ALA A 122 -4.01 13.31 -4.76
N GLY A 123 -3.64 12.18 -4.15
CA GLY A 123 -2.66 11.25 -4.70
C GLY A 123 -3.06 10.69 -6.08
N TRP A 124 -4.33 10.35 -6.26
CA TRP A 124 -4.91 9.90 -7.53
C TRP A 124 -4.85 11.01 -8.59
N SER A 125 -5.13 12.24 -8.19
CA SER A 125 -5.06 13.39 -9.09
C SER A 125 -3.64 13.61 -9.62
N TYR A 126 -2.62 13.45 -8.78
CA TYR A 126 -1.22 13.48 -9.21
C TYR A 126 -0.88 12.34 -10.17
N LEU A 127 -1.33 11.11 -9.86
CA LEU A 127 -1.10 9.94 -10.71
C LEU A 127 -1.75 10.07 -12.10
N VAL A 128 -3.01 10.52 -12.16
CA VAL A 128 -3.71 10.76 -13.43
C VAL A 128 -2.97 11.80 -14.27
N ARG A 129 -2.56 12.92 -13.66
CA ARG A 129 -1.81 13.97 -14.37
C ARG A 129 -0.43 13.50 -14.82
N ALA A 130 0.32 12.81 -13.97
CA ALA A 130 1.61 12.22 -14.32
C ALA A 130 1.48 11.22 -15.47
N THR A 131 0.41 10.41 -15.49
CA THR A 131 0.11 9.49 -16.59
C THR A 131 -0.22 10.22 -17.89
N ALA A 132 -1.00 11.31 -17.83
CA ALA A 132 -1.29 12.15 -19.00
C ALA A 132 -0.01 12.81 -19.56
N MET A 133 0.87 13.30 -18.67
CA MET A 133 2.18 13.85 -19.05
C MET A 133 3.10 12.78 -19.66
N ALA A 134 3.11 11.57 -19.10
CA ALA A 134 3.86 10.43 -19.63
C ALA A 134 3.44 10.03 -21.04
N ASN A 135 2.13 10.02 -21.31
CA ASN A 135 1.58 9.83 -22.66
C ASN A 135 1.99 10.97 -23.61
N ARG A 136 1.86 12.23 -23.18
CA ARG A 136 2.27 13.40 -23.99
C ARG A 136 3.77 13.38 -24.35
N LEU A 137 4.61 12.88 -23.44
CA LEU A 137 6.06 12.73 -23.65
C LEU A 137 6.44 11.39 -24.30
N GLN A 138 5.45 10.54 -24.63
CA GLN A 138 5.62 9.25 -25.30
C GLN A 138 6.65 8.33 -24.61
N ILE A 139 6.68 8.33 -23.27
CA ILE A 139 7.70 7.55 -22.52
C ILE A 139 7.40 6.04 -22.53
N PHE A 140 6.18 5.64 -22.90
CA PHE A 140 5.76 4.24 -22.99
C PHE A 140 6.13 3.59 -24.33
N GLU A 141 6.45 4.40 -25.34
CA GLU A 141 6.77 3.94 -26.69
C GLU A 141 8.24 3.54 -26.79
N ASP A 142 8.55 2.51 -27.59
CA ASP A 142 9.93 2.16 -27.93
C ASP A 142 10.47 3.15 -28.96
N LEU A 143 10.95 4.29 -28.47
CA LEU A 143 11.57 5.31 -29.30
C LEU A 143 13.00 4.85 -29.65
N LEU A 144 13.10 4.06 -30.72
CA LEU A 144 14.33 3.52 -31.32
C LEU A 144 15.41 4.60 -31.57
N ASP A 145 15.04 5.88 -31.57
CA ASP A 145 15.87 7.02 -31.97
C ASP A 145 16.52 7.79 -30.80
N THR A 146 16.37 7.33 -29.55
CA THR A 146 17.11 7.94 -28.43
C THR A 146 18.56 7.43 -28.34
N THR A 147 19.46 8.06 -29.09
CA THR A 147 20.91 7.74 -29.14
C THR A 147 21.62 7.80 -27.77
N ARG A 148 21.05 8.46 -26.75
CA ARG A 148 21.65 8.57 -25.41
C ARG A 148 21.06 7.53 -24.46
N ARG A 149 21.84 6.47 -24.21
CA ARG A 149 21.56 5.37 -23.25
C ARG A 149 20.90 5.86 -21.96
N ARG A 150 21.47 6.86 -21.29
CA ARG A 150 20.98 7.40 -20.00
C ARG A 150 19.54 7.93 -20.06
N ILE A 151 19.14 8.57 -21.17
CA ILE A 151 17.77 9.08 -21.36
C ILE A 151 16.80 7.91 -21.54
N ARG A 152 17.17 6.97 -22.41
CA ARG A 152 16.37 5.79 -22.71
C ARG A 152 16.13 4.97 -21.44
N ASP A 153 17.19 4.71 -20.66
CA ASP A 153 17.11 3.89 -19.45
C ASP A 153 16.26 4.57 -18.37
N ALA A 154 16.39 5.89 -18.19
CA ALA A 154 15.54 6.64 -17.26
C ALA A 154 14.07 6.66 -17.69
N ARG A 155 13.77 6.84 -18.99
CA ARG A 155 12.39 6.77 -19.52
C ARG A 155 11.78 5.39 -19.35
N ALA A 156 12.54 4.35 -19.71
CA ALA A 156 12.13 2.96 -19.58
C ALA A 156 11.79 2.63 -18.12
N LEU A 157 12.70 2.93 -17.19
CA LEU A 157 12.45 2.72 -15.77
C LEU A 157 11.21 3.47 -15.28
N THR A 158 11.11 4.79 -15.56
CA THR A 158 9.93 5.57 -15.14
C THR A 158 8.63 5.05 -15.74
N SER A 159 8.63 4.58 -16.99
CA SER A 159 7.43 4.01 -17.63
C SER A 159 6.95 2.72 -16.95
N TRP A 160 7.87 1.81 -16.62
CA TRP A 160 7.57 0.57 -15.91
C TRP A 160 7.16 0.81 -14.47
N SER A 161 7.82 1.73 -13.77
CA SER A 161 7.48 2.11 -12.40
C SER A 161 6.12 2.80 -12.31
N LEU A 162 5.77 3.62 -13.30
CA LEU A 162 4.43 4.21 -13.41
C LEU A 162 3.39 3.12 -13.63
N PHE A 163 3.62 2.19 -14.56
CA PHE A 163 2.72 1.06 -14.81
C PHE A 163 2.50 0.20 -13.56
N LEU A 164 3.58 -0.09 -12.81
CA LEU A 164 3.54 -0.81 -11.54
C LEU A 164 2.68 -0.07 -10.51
N TRP A 165 2.96 1.22 -10.28
CA TRP A 165 2.22 2.00 -9.27
C TRP A 165 0.75 2.16 -9.62
N GLN A 166 0.42 2.48 -10.87
CA GLN A 166 -0.99 2.65 -11.26
C GLN A 166 -1.77 1.33 -11.19
N SER A 167 -1.13 0.19 -11.46
CA SER A 167 -1.77 -1.13 -11.34
C SER A 167 -2.06 -1.45 -9.88
N ILE A 168 -1.07 -1.29 -8.98
CA ILE A 168 -1.22 -1.50 -7.54
C ILE A 168 -2.31 -0.59 -6.96
N PHE A 169 -2.26 0.71 -7.27
CA PHE A 169 -3.27 1.66 -6.81
C PHE A 169 -4.66 1.24 -7.29
N SER A 170 -4.82 0.96 -8.59
CA SER A 170 -6.12 0.66 -9.17
C SER A 170 -6.71 -0.62 -8.59
N PHE A 171 -5.89 -1.65 -8.41
CA PHE A 171 -6.30 -2.90 -7.77
C PHE A 171 -6.79 -2.69 -6.33
N HIS A 172 -5.98 -2.07 -5.47
CA HIS A 172 -6.33 -1.91 -4.05
C HIS A 172 -7.44 -0.90 -3.80
N PHE A 173 -7.67 0.05 -4.71
CA PHE A 173 -8.74 1.04 -4.60
C PHE A 173 -10.04 0.66 -5.33
N TYR A 174 -10.08 -0.52 -5.96
CA TYR A 174 -11.20 -1.01 -6.74
C TYR A 174 -11.55 -0.06 -7.89
N ARG A 175 -10.52 0.31 -8.67
CA ARG A 175 -10.62 1.25 -9.79
C ARG A 175 -10.14 0.60 -11.07
N THR A 176 -10.70 1.07 -12.18
CA THR A 176 -10.16 0.77 -13.50
C THR A 176 -8.73 1.29 -13.61
N PRO A 177 -7.78 0.47 -14.09
CA PRO A 177 -6.43 0.92 -14.39
C PRO A 177 -6.39 2.11 -15.36
N LEU A 178 -5.41 2.99 -15.17
CA LEU A 178 -5.17 4.14 -16.05
C LEU A 178 -4.54 3.72 -17.37
N LEU A 179 -3.74 2.66 -17.35
CA LEU A 179 -3.10 2.08 -18.52
C LEU A 179 -3.69 0.69 -18.76
N LYS A 180 -4.18 0.46 -19.97
CA LYS A 180 -4.70 -0.85 -20.37
C LYS A 180 -3.58 -1.85 -20.63
N ASP A 181 -2.58 -1.39 -21.38
CA ASP A 181 -1.48 -2.21 -21.87
C ASP A 181 -0.17 -1.82 -21.15
N PRO A 182 0.76 -2.78 -20.96
CA PRO A 182 2.09 -2.48 -20.43
C PRO A 182 2.89 -1.55 -21.37
N PRO A 183 3.96 -0.91 -20.86
CA PRO A 183 4.88 -0.14 -21.71
C PRO A 183 5.42 -0.99 -22.87
N GLN A 184 5.51 -0.40 -24.07
CA GLN A 184 6.07 -1.07 -25.25
C GLN A 184 7.59 -1.21 -25.16
N VAL A 185 8.23 -0.29 -24.42
CA VAL A 185 9.65 -0.39 -24.11
C VAL A 185 9.92 -1.67 -23.31
N GLN A 186 10.75 -2.55 -23.87
CA GLN A 186 11.03 -3.82 -23.21
C GLN A 186 11.82 -3.62 -21.92
N LEU A 187 11.42 -4.34 -20.87
CA LEU A 187 12.19 -4.41 -19.64
C LEU A 187 13.43 -5.31 -19.88
N PRO A 188 14.67 -4.81 -19.69
CA PRO A 188 15.86 -5.60 -19.95
C PRO A 188 15.93 -6.85 -19.06
N ASN A 189 16.35 -7.99 -19.59
CA ASN A 189 16.55 -9.18 -18.75
C ASN A 189 17.71 -8.92 -17.73
N PRO A 190 17.50 -9.06 -16.41
CA PRO A 190 18.53 -8.86 -15.40
C PRO A 190 19.79 -9.71 -15.59
N MET A 191 19.63 -10.93 -16.13
CA MET A 191 20.75 -11.83 -16.41
C MET A 191 21.66 -11.30 -17.52
N ASP A 192 21.07 -10.66 -18.53
CA ASP A 192 21.78 -10.16 -19.70
C ASP A 192 22.25 -8.71 -19.52
N ASN A 193 21.51 -7.93 -18.72
CA ASN A 193 21.67 -6.48 -18.57
C ASN A 193 21.69 -6.03 -17.10
N SER A 194 22.43 -6.72 -16.24
CA SER A 194 22.51 -6.41 -14.81
C SER A 194 22.91 -4.96 -14.51
N ALA A 195 23.69 -4.31 -15.38
CA ALA A 195 24.12 -2.91 -15.23
C ALA A 195 23.01 -1.88 -15.46
N TRP A 196 21.87 -2.26 -16.03
CA TRP A 196 20.70 -1.39 -16.18
C TRP A 196 19.98 -1.17 -14.84
N TYR A 197 20.11 -2.14 -13.94
CA TYR A 197 19.46 -2.13 -12.64
C TYR A 197 20.34 -1.50 -11.56
N PRO A 198 19.74 -0.80 -10.58
CA PRO A 198 20.49 -0.25 -9.45
C PRO A 198 21.13 -1.38 -8.63
N LYS A 199 22.40 -1.19 -8.27
CA LYS A 199 23.12 -2.10 -7.38
C LYS A 199 22.90 -1.70 -5.93
N ILE A 200 21.90 -2.31 -5.31
CA ILE A 200 21.52 -2.03 -3.92
C ILE A 200 22.15 -3.08 -3.00
N TRP A 201 22.77 -2.59 -1.93
CA TRP A 201 23.34 -3.41 -0.86
C TRP A 201 22.71 -2.99 0.47
N ILE A 202 22.32 -3.98 1.28
CA ILE A 202 21.76 -3.74 2.60
C ILE A 202 22.63 -4.39 3.67
N LEU A 203 22.87 -3.65 4.75
CA LEU A 203 23.55 -4.16 5.94
C LEU A 203 22.55 -4.27 7.09
N TYR A 204 22.12 -5.50 7.40
CA TYR A 204 21.34 -5.75 8.61
C TYR A 204 22.22 -5.61 9.86
N PRO A 205 21.68 -5.15 10.99
CA PRO A 205 22.45 -5.04 12.24
C PRO A 205 23.11 -6.34 12.70
N SER A 206 22.50 -7.48 12.36
CA SER A 206 23.01 -8.83 12.68
C SER A 206 24.07 -9.35 11.70
N ASN A 207 24.34 -8.61 10.62
CA ASN A 207 25.25 -9.03 9.57
C ASN A 207 26.59 -8.26 9.64
N GLN A 208 27.70 -8.96 9.40
CA GLN A 208 29.01 -8.34 9.34
C GLN A 208 29.29 -7.65 7.99
N ASN A 209 28.71 -8.18 6.91
CA ASN A 209 28.91 -7.69 5.55
C ASN A 209 27.57 -7.33 4.90
N PRO A 210 27.54 -6.30 4.02
CA PRO A 210 26.36 -5.98 3.23
C PRO A 210 25.96 -7.16 2.31
N ILE A 211 24.67 -7.33 2.10
CA ILE A 211 24.10 -8.34 1.20
C ILE A 211 23.58 -7.65 -0.06
N SER A 212 23.86 -8.25 -1.23
CA SER A 212 23.28 -7.81 -2.51
C SER A 212 21.79 -8.13 -2.56
N VAL A 213 21.01 -7.15 -2.99
CA VAL A 213 19.55 -7.27 -3.10
C VAL A 213 19.10 -8.06 -4.34
N ASN A 214 19.97 -8.22 -5.35
CA ASN A 214 19.60 -8.76 -6.67
C ASN A 214 18.34 -8.08 -7.23
N TYR A 215 18.36 -6.75 -7.17
CA TYR A 215 17.19 -5.90 -7.42
C TYR A 215 16.52 -6.15 -8.77
N GLY A 216 17.31 -6.43 -9.81
CA GLY A 216 16.78 -6.62 -11.15
C GLY A 216 15.80 -7.78 -11.27
N ASP A 217 16.09 -8.91 -10.61
CA ASP A 217 15.22 -10.08 -10.61
C ASP A 217 13.88 -9.77 -9.95
N TYR A 218 13.92 -9.07 -8.80
CA TYR A 218 12.72 -8.60 -8.13
C TYR A 218 11.90 -7.65 -9.00
N PHE A 219 12.51 -6.60 -9.56
CA PHE A 219 11.78 -5.60 -10.34
C PHE A 219 11.15 -6.23 -11.59
N LYS A 220 11.85 -7.16 -12.25
CA LYS A 220 11.30 -7.91 -13.37
C LYS A 220 10.09 -8.75 -12.96
N ALA A 221 10.21 -9.54 -11.89
CA ALA A 221 9.10 -10.35 -11.39
C ALA A 221 7.90 -9.49 -10.95
N ALA A 222 8.15 -8.35 -10.29
CA ALA A 222 7.12 -7.40 -9.90
C ALA A 222 6.41 -6.80 -11.13
N ALA A 223 7.17 -6.38 -12.15
CA ALA A 223 6.62 -5.84 -13.39
C ALA A 223 5.75 -6.87 -14.13
N GLU A 224 6.24 -8.11 -14.30
CA GLU A 224 5.50 -9.21 -14.92
C GLU A 224 4.23 -9.56 -14.14
N PHE A 225 4.31 -9.59 -12.81
CA PHE A 225 3.14 -9.80 -11.95
C PHE A 225 2.10 -8.68 -12.10
N GLN A 226 2.53 -7.42 -12.23
CA GLN A 226 1.60 -6.32 -12.43
C GLN A 226 0.91 -6.33 -13.80
N ILE A 227 1.45 -6.99 -14.82
CA ILE A 227 0.71 -7.21 -16.09
C ILE A 227 -0.56 -8.03 -15.82
N ILE A 228 -0.44 -9.07 -15.01
CA ILE A 228 -1.55 -9.95 -14.62
C ILE A 228 -2.57 -9.16 -13.79
N VAL A 229 -2.12 -8.47 -12.74
CA VAL A 229 -2.98 -7.66 -11.86
C VAL A 229 -3.72 -6.57 -12.65
N ASN A 230 -3.03 -5.89 -13.58
CA ASN A 230 -3.63 -4.85 -14.42
C ASN A 230 -4.69 -5.40 -15.37
N SER A 231 -4.45 -6.57 -15.97
CA SER A 231 -5.43 -7.26 -16.81
C SER A 231 -6.68 -7.67 -16.03
N ILE A 232 -6.48 -8.18 -14.80
CA ILE A 232 -7.57 -8.49 -13.87
C ILE A 232 -8.35 -7.21 -13.52
N GLY A 233 -7.68 -6.15 -13.09
CA GLY A 233 -8.34 -4.88 -12.74
C GLY A 233 -9.12 -4.28 -13.90
N SER A 234 -8.61 -4.39 -15.14
CA SER A 234 -9.32 -3.96 -16.34
C SER A 234 -10.60 -4.76 -16.60
N SER A 235 -10.58 -6.05 -16.27
CA SER A 235 -11.73 -6.96 -16.46
C SER A 235 -12.74 -6.89 -15.31
N ALA A 236 -12.26 -6.73 -14.08
CA ALA A 236 -13.04 -6.72 -12.85
C ALA A 236 -13.71 -5.37 -12.57
N PHE A 237 -13.07 -4.27 -12.96
CA PHE A 237 -13.59 -2.91 -12.81
C PHE A 237 -13.84 -2.27 -14.17
N PRO A 238 -14.74 -2.84 -15.00
CA PRO A 238 -14.94 -2.36 -16.35
C PRO A 238 -15.63 -0.99 -16.35
N ARG A 239 -15.35 -0.20 -17.39
CA ARG A 239 -16.46 0.44 -18.10
C ARG A 239 -16.96 -0.59 -19.12
N ILE A 240 -18.22 -0.99 -18.98
CA ILE A 240 -19.01 -1.89 -19.83
C ILE A 240 -18.20 -2.70 -20.86
N GLY A 241 -18.08 -4.01 -20.61
CA GLY A 241 -17.91 -5.01 -21.67
C GLY A 241 -16.58 -5.74 -21.71
N SER A 242 -16.66 -7.05 -21.44
CA SER A 242 -15.72 -8.16 -21.70
C SER A 242 -14.71 -8.57 -20.62
N GLN A 243 -14.64 -9.89 -20.41
CA GLN A 243 -13.77 -10.65 -19.49
C GLN A 243 -12.72 -11.46 -20.27
N ALA A 244 -11.55 -11.69 -19.67
CA ALA A 244 -10.56 -12.67 -20.14
C ALA A 244 -9.82 -13.37 -18.97
N ASN A 245 -9.40 -14.62 -19.19
CA ASN A 245 -8.80 -15.55 -18.21
C ASN A 245 -7.27 -15.63 -18.31
N LEU A 246 -6.58 -15.86 -17.19
CA LEU A 246 -5.11 -16.02 -17.09
C LEU A 246 -4.72 -17.30 -16.33
N SER A 247 -3.52 -17.84 -16.61
CA SER A 247 -2.93 -19.05 -16.01
C SER A 247 -1.51 -18.82 -15.47
N SER A 248 -1.04 -19.60 -14.48
CA SER A 248 0.25 -19.38 -13.79
C SER A 248 1.17 -20.61 -13.66
N LYS A 249 2.50 -20.36 -13.62
CA LYS A 249 3.65 -21.14 -13.07
C LYS A 249 4.84 -20.16 -13.01
N GLN A 250 5.85 -20.16 -12.13
CA GLN A 250 6.37 -20.96 -10.99
C GLN A 250 7.42 -20.05 -10.28
N ALA A 251 7.85 -20.35 -9.03
CA ALA A 251 9.14 -19.87 -8.49
C ALA A 251 9.67 -20.78 -7.35
N GLN A 252 11.00 -20.85 -7.22
CA GLN A 252 11.79 -21.59 -6.21
C GLN A 252 12.81 -20.68 -5.48
N ASP A 253 13.34 -21.20 -4.37
CA ASP A 253 13.96 -20.57 -3.20
C ASP A 253 15.20 -19.66 -3.36
N PHE A 254 15.21 -18.55 -2.58
CA PHE A 254 16.39 -17.75 -2.20
C PHE A 254 16.17 -17.08 -0.83
N TYR A 255 17.23 -16.55 -0.21
CA TYR A 255 17.16 -15.68 0.98
C TYR A 255 16.15 -14.54 0.76
N ILE A 256 15.10 -14.48 1.59
CA ILE A 256 13.93 -13.64 1.31
C ILE A 256 14.07 -12.26 1.96
N LEU A 257 14.08 -11.23 1.13
CA LEU A 257 14.12 -9.80 1.48
C LEU A 257 12.70 -9.24 1.67
N PRO A 258 12.50 -8.10 2.36
CA PRO A 258 11.17 -7.57 2.68
C PRO A 258 10.26 -7.47 1.46
N TRP A 259 10.72 -6.84 0.37
CA TRP A 259 9.94 -6.68 -0.86
C TRP A 259 9.70 -7.98 -1.62
N GLN A 260 10.55 -9.00 -1.47
CA GLN A 260 10.31 -10.32 -2.04
C GLN A 260 9.17 -11.02 -1.29
N LEU A 261 9.16 -10.93 0.05
CA LEU A 261 8.01 -11.37 0.85
C LEU A 261 6.75 -10.57 0.49
N SER A 262 6.85 -9.26 0.30
CA SER A 262 5.72 -8.41 -0.13
C SER A 262 5.15 -8.83 -1.48
N LEU A 263 5.98 -9.27 -2.43
CA LEU A 263 5.51 -9.83 -3.70
C LEU A 263 4.72 -11.14 -3.49
N HIS A 264 5.19 -12.03 -2.62
CA HIS A 264 4.44 -13.24 -2.26
C HIS A 264 3.14 -12.93 -1.51
N MET A 265 3.15 -11.96 -0.58
CA MET A 265 1.94 -11.51 0.10
C MET A 265 0.92 -10.94 -0.90
N HIS A 266 1.38 -10.17 -1.90
CA HIS A 266 0.50 -9.68 -2.96
C HIS A 266 -0.09 -10.83 -3.78
N TYR A 267 0.73 -11.81 -4.17
CA TYR A 267 0.27 -13.00 -4.89
C TYR A 267 -0.83 -13.77 -4.13
N PHE A 268 -0.62 -14.07 -2.85
CA PHE A 268 -1.61 -14.80 -2.05
C PHE A 268 -2.85 -13.96 -1.75
N ASN A 269 -2.70 -12.65 -1.53
CA ASN A 269 -3.83 -11.73 -1.40
C ASN A 269 -4.68 -11.73 -2.68
N LEU A 270 -4.06 -11.69 -3.86
CA LEU A 270 -4.74 -11.75 -5.15
C LEU A 270 -5.54 -13.05 -5.33
N ILE A 271 -4.95 -14.20 -4.98
CA ILE A 271 -5.67 -15.49 -5.06
C ILE A 271 -6.88 -15.48 -4.13
N ASN A 272 -6.68 -15.06 -2.87
CA ASN A 272 -7.76 -14.99 -1.89
C ASN A 272 -8.90 -14.11 -2.44
N TRP A 273 -8.56 -12.90 -2.87
CA TRP A 273 -9.50 -11.92 -3.40
C TRP A 273 -10.31 -12.41 -4.62
N LEU A 274 -9.66 -13.11 -5.56
CA LEU A 274 -10.30 -13.64 -6.76
C LEU A 274 -11.14 -14.88 -6.50
N MET A 275 -10.70 -15.76 -5.59
CA MET A 275 -11.28 -17.08 -5.41
C MET A 275 -12.35 -17.12 -4.31
N GLU A 276 -12.35 -16.16 -3.37
CA GLU A 276 -13.33 -16.07 -2.28
C GLU A 276 -14.79 -16.16 -2.75
N PRO A 277 -15.24 -15.48 -3.84
CA PRO A 277 -16.63 -15.59 -4.32
C PRO A 277 -17.09 -17.00 -4.65
N PHE A 278 -16.15 -17.89 -5.02
CA PHE A 278 -16.44 -19.25 -5.49
C PHE A 278 -16.40 -20.29 -4.36
N THR A 279 -16.27 -19.86 -3.11
CA THR A 279 -16.20 -20.74 -1.93
C THR A 279 -17.56 -21.03 -1.29
N VAL A 280 -18.63 -20.44 -1.80
CA VAL A 280 -20.00 -20.72 -1.35
C VAL A 280 -20.63 -21.78 -2.26
N PRO A 281 -21.14 -22.91 -1.71
CA PRO A 281 -21.82 -23.91 -2.52
C PRO A 281 -23.05 -23.32 -3.21
N GLU A 282 -23.19 -23.51 -4.53
CA GLU A 282 -24.41 -23.19 -5.30
C GLU A 282 -25.60 -24.00 -4.75
N THR A 283 -26.26 -23.49 -3.71
CA THR A 283 -27.51 -24.06 -3.20
C THR A 283 -28.69 -23.40 -3.89
N THR A 284 -28.93 -23.76 -5.15
CA THR A 284 -30.28 -23.80 -5.73
C THR A 284 -30.24 -24.54 -7.06
N TYR A 285 -30.49 -25.86 -7.06
CA TYR A 285 -31.25 -26.53 -8.13
C TYR A 285 -31.78 -27.90 -7.65
N THR A 286 -33.08 -27.90 -7.33
CA THR A 286 -34.12 -28.94 -7.47
C THR A 286 -33.82 -30.42 -7.17
N GLY A 287 -34.49 -30.92 -6.13
CA GLY A 287 -35.42 -32.05 -6.19
C GLY A 287 -34.87 -33.43 -6.59
N GLY A 288 -34.69 -34.29 -5.59
CA GLY A 288 -34.53 -35.73 -5.78
C GLY A 288 -34.35 -36.43 -4.44
N GLU A 289 -35.36 -37.17 -4.01
CA GLU A 289 -35.33 -38.02 -2.81
C GLU A 289 -34.22 -39.08 -2.90
N ALA A 290 -33.44 -39.25 -1.83
CA ALA A 290 -32.75 -40.51 -1.57
C ALA A 290 -32.61 -40.74 -0.06
N THR A 291 -33.14 -41.89 0.33
CA THR A 291 -33.23 -42.48 1.66
C THR A 291 -31.89 -42.94 2.23
N GLY A 292 -31.68 -42.72 3.53
CA GLY A 292 -31.12 -43.74 4.44
C GLY A 292 -29.59 -43.92 4.55
N ALA A 293 -29.10 -43.66 5.78
CA ALA A 293 -28.03 -44.34 6.52
C ALA A 293 -26.54 -43.89 6.39
N SER A 294 -26.09 -43.27 7.50
CA SER A 294 -24.79 -43.37 8.21
C SER A 294 -23.48 -42.85 7.58
N SER A 295 -23.16 -41.61 7.95
CA SER A 295 -21.97 -41.12 8.70
C SER A 295 -20.54 -41.43 8.23
N PHE A 296 -19.77 -40.34 8.06
CA PHE A 296 -18.38 -40.19 7.60
C PHE A 296 -18.17 -40.30 6.08
N GLN A 297 -18.74 -39.35 5.33
CA GLN A 297 -18.17 -38.96 4.04
C GLN A 297 -17.41 -37.64 4.22
N ALA A 298 -16.14 -37.64 3.84
CA ALA A 298 -15.37 -36.43 3.65
C ALA A 298 -16.12 -35.53 2.67
N VAL A 299 -16.40 -34.29 3.06
CA VAL A 299 -16.79 -33.27 2.09
C VAL A 299 -15.54 -33.04 1.24
N GLU A 300 -15.55 -33.47 -0.01
CA GLU A 300 -14.53 -33.05 -0.98
C GLU A 300 -14.58 -31.52 -1.05
N GLU A 301 -13.57 -30.84 -0.51
CA GLU A 301 -13.40 -29.40 -0.70
C GLU A 301 -13.37 -29.12 -2.21
N THR A 302 -14.18 -28.15 -2.65
CA THR A 302 -14.13 -27.72 -4.04
C THR A 302 -12.75 -27.12 -4.34
N VAL A 303 -12.27 -27.21 -5.59
CA VAL A 303 -10.97 -26.64 -5.99
C VAL A 303 -10.83 -25.15 -5.58
N PRO A 304 -11.87 -24.29 -5.71
CA PRO A 304 -11.82 -22.92 -5.21
C PRO A 304 -11.65 -22.80 -3.69
N GLU A 305 -12.36 -23.58 -2.90
CA GLU A 305 -12.25 -23.59 -1.43
C GLU A 305 -10.83 -23.95 -0.99
N ALA A 306 -10.27 -25.04 -1.54
CA ALA A 306 -8.92 -25.47 -1.24
C ALA A 306 -7.86 -24.41 -1.64
N LEU A 307 -8.06 -23.70 -2.76
CA LEU A 307 -7.16 -22.62 -3.20
C LEU A 307 -7.21 -21.42 -2.26
N VAL A 308 -8.40 -21.01 -1.83
CA VAL A 308 -8.59 -19.92 -0.85
C VAL A 308 -7.96 -20.29 0.49
N ILE A 309 -8.22 -21.48 1.01
CA ILE A 309 -7.65 -21.96 2.29
C ILE A 309 -6.13 -21.94 2.21
N ASN A 310 -5.54 -22.52 1.14
CA ASN A 310 -4.09 -22.53 0.95
C ASN A 310 -3.51 -21.11 0.81
N ALA A 311 -4.21 -20.20 0.12
CA ALA A 311 -3.78 -18.81 -0.03
C ALA A 311 -3.81 -18.07 1.31
N LYS A 312 -4.87 -18.23 2.11
CA LYS A 312 -5.00 -17.64 3.46
C LYS A 312 -3.87 -18.14 4.38
N ILE A 313 -3.63 -19.46 4.42
CA ILE A 313 -2.54 -20.07 5.22
C ILE A 313 -1.17 -19.56 4.75
N SER A 314 -0.93 -19.52 3.44
CA SER A 314 0.35 -19.08 2.88
C SER A 314 0.59 -17.60 3.14
N LEU A 315 -0.45 -16.76 2.98
CA LEU A 315 -0.39 -15.33 3.30
C LEU A 315 -0.04 -15.12 4.78
N GLU A 316 -0.72 -15.78 5.70
CA GLU A 316 -0.42 -15.68 7.13
C GLU A 316 1.01 -16.15 7.44
N THR A 317 1.46 -17.25 6.82
CA THR A 317 2.81 -17.77 7.00
C THR A 317 3.87 -16.76 6.56
N VAL A 318 3.73 -16.21 5.35
CA VAL A 318 4.66 -15.20 4.81
C VAL A 318 4.63 -13.93 5.66
N PHE A 319 3.45 -13.50 6.11
CA PHE A 319 3.26 -12.34 6.98
C PHE A 319 3.99 -12.52 8.33
N ARG A 320 3.88 -13.70 8.96
CA ARG A 320 4.60 -14.03 10.20
C ARG A 320 6.12 -14.15 9.99
N LEU A 321 6.55 -14.72 8.85
CA LEU A 321 7.97 -14.77 8.49
C LEU A 321 8.56 -13.36 8.30
N TYR A 322 7.81 -12.46 7.66
CA TYR A 322 8.18 -11.05 7.55
C TYR A 322 8.42 -10.45 8.93
N TYR A 323 7.45 -10.57 9.84
CA TYR A 323 7.59 -10.04 11.20
C TYR A 323 8.81 -10.60 11.93
N MET A 324 9.00 -11.92 11.90
CA MET A 324 10.13 -12.60 12.54
C MET A 324 11.49 -12.13 12.02
N ARG A 325 11.57 -11.74 10.74
CA ARG A 325 12.83 -11.36 10.09
C ARG A 325 13.11 -9.86 10.10
N HIS A 326 12.07 -9.04 10.02
CA HIS A 326 12.18 -7.60 9.75
C HIS A 326 11.50 -6.72 10.81
N GLY A 327 10.64 -7.29 11.66
CA GLY A 327 9.76 -6.51 12.53
C GLY A 327 8.77 -5.67 11.72
N PHE A 328 8.03 -4.81 12.43
CA PHE A 328 7.11 -3.85 11.81
C PHE A 328 7.45 -2.40 12.13
N GLU A 329 8.54 -2.12 12.86
CA GLU A 329 8.91 -0.74 13.21
C GLU A 329 9.49 0.04 12.02
N ILE A 330 10.06 -0.68 11.06
CA ILE A 330 10.60 -0.10 9.83
C ILE A 330 9.46 0.26 8.90
N PHE A 331 9.47 1.49 8.37
CA PHE A 331 8.46 1.96 7.43
C PHE A 331 8.48 1.12 6.15
N ASP A 332 7.34 0.52 5.81
CA ASP A 332 7.08 -0.14 4.53
C ASP A 332 5.66 0.24 4.05
N PRO A 333 5.54 1.04 2.98
CA PRO A 333 4.24 1.52 2.50
C PRO A 333 3.31 0.39 2.00
N LEU A 334 3.85 -0.75 1.52
CA LEU A 334 3.02 -1.89 1.12
C LEU A 334 2.53 -2.69 2.31
N MET A 335 3.31 -2.76 3.39
CA MET A 335 2.90 -3.52 4.57
C MET A 335 1.61 -2.99 5.17
N LEU A 336 1.32 -1.69 5.09
CA LEU A 336 0.04 -1.12 5.51
C LEU A 336 -1.17 -1.86 4.90
N GLN A 337 -1.10 -2.21 3.61
CA GLN A 337 -2.11 -3.00 2.92
C GLN A 337 -2.29 -4.38 3.55
N PHE A 338 -1.18 -5.09 3.78
CA PHE A 338 -1.21 -6.47 4.25
C PHE A 338 -1.68 -6.56 5.70
N HIS A 339 -1.27 -5.63 6.56
CA HIS A 339 -1.78 -5.58 7.93
C HIS A 339 -3.29 -5.32 7.96
N SER A 340 -3.78 -4.37 7.15
CA SER A 340 -5.21 -4.11 7.02
C SER A 340 -5.95 -5.37 6.58
N PHE A 341 -5.52 -5.98 5.48
CA PHE A 341 -6.19 -7.16 4.92
C PHE A 341 -6.21 -8.35 5.88
N VAL A 342 -5.05 -8.74 6.42
CA VAL A 342 -4.93 -9.89 7.33
C VAL A 342 -5.68 -9.63 8.64
N GLY A 343 -5.62 -8.40 9.15
CA GLY A 343 -6.32 -8.00 10.37
C GLY A 343 -7.84 -8.11 10.22
N PHE A 344 -8.40 -7.49 9.17
CA PHE A 344 -9.85 -7.55 8.95
C PHE A 344 -10.34 -8.94 8.53
N MET A 345 -9.53 -9.71 7.81
CA MET A 345 -9.83 -11.12 7.52
C MET A 345 -9.96 -11.93 8.82
N ALA A 346 -8.99 -11.81 9.74
CA ALA A 346 -9.06 -12.51 11.03
C ALA A 346 -10.23 -12.02 11.90
N LEU A 347 -10.51 -10.71 11.91
CA LEU A 347 -11.64 -10.14 12.62
C LEU A 347 -12.98 -10.66 12.07
N LYS A 348 -13.14 -10.72 10.74
CA LYS A 348 -14.35 -11.24 10.08
C LYS A 348 -14.60 -12.69 10.47
N GLU A 349 -13.58 -13.54 10.40
CA GLU A 349 -13.68 -14.95 10.82
C GLU A 349 -14.01 -15.08 12.32
N LEU A 350 -13.37 -14.29 13.21
CA LEU A 350 -13.70 -14.31 14.64
C LEU A 350 -15.15 -13.89 14.92
N SER A 351 -15.72 -13.03 14.07
CA SER A 351 -17.02 -12.38 14.29
C SER A 351 -18.20 -13.01 13.55
N ASP A 352 -17.99 -14.10 12.81
CA ASP A 352 -19.02 -14.69 11.93
C ASP A 352 -20.13 -15.47 12.69
N GLY A 353 -20.08 -15.52 14.02
CA GLY A 353 -21.06 -16.20 14.88
C GLY A 353 -20.98 -17.73 14.88
N ARG A 354 -20.13 -18.35 14.05
CA ARG A 354 -19.95 -19.81 14.00
C ARG A 354 -19.05 -20.29 15.13
N GLU A 355 -19.43 -21.39 15.77
CA GLU A 355 -18.59 -22.05 16.77
C GLU A 355 -17.31 -22.58 16.11
N LYS A 356 -16.16 -22.32 16.74
CA LYS A 356 -14.84 -22.66 16.21
C LYS A 356 -14.04 -23.45 17.23
N PRO A 357 -13.17 -24.38 16.79
CA PRO A 357 -12.24 -25.06 17.69
C PRO A 357 -11.41 -24.04 18.49
N PRO A 358 -11.17 -24.26 19.80
CA PRO A 358 -10.41 -23.31 20.63
C PRO A 358 -9.02 -23.00 20.10
N GLY A 359 -8.38 -23.96 19.42
CA GLY A 359 -7.09 -23.76 18.76
C GLY A 359 -7.15 -22.76 17.59
N LEU A 360 -8.22 -22.83 16.78
CA LEU A 360 -8.45 -21.92 15.66
C LEU A 360 -8.75 -20.50 16.16
N VAL A 361 -9.57 -20.36 17.21
CA VAL A 361 -9.85 -19.05 17.83
C VAL A 361 -8.55 -18.39 18.29
N LYS A 362 -7.69 -19.11 19.01
CA LYS A 362 -6.38 -18.58 19.46
C LYS A 362 -5.46 -18.19 18.29
N ALA A 363 -5.44 -18.97 17.22
CA ALA A 363 -4.65 -18.66 16.03
C ALA A 363 -5.13 -17.35 15.38
N LEU A 364 -6.45 -17.21 15.15
CA LEU A 364 -7.05 -16.00 14.60
C LEU A 364 -6.83 -14.78 15.48
N GLN A 365 -6.94 -14.93 16.81
CA GLN A 365 -6.64 -13.85 17.77
C GLN A 365 -5.17 -13.44 17.69
N SER A 366 -4.24 -14.39 17.60
CA SER A 366 -2.82 -14.08 17.39
C SER A 366 -2.58 -13.33 16.09
N THR A 367 -3.27 -13.71 15.01
CA THR A 367 -3.17 -13.05 13.70
C THR A 367 -3.72 -11.63 13.76
N LEU A 368 -4.89 -11.43 14.37
CA LEU A 368 -5.50 -10.12 14.57
C LEU A 368 -4.62 -9.22 15.45
N ALA A 369 -4.08 -9.73 16.55
CA ALA A 369 -3.18 -8.99 17.42
C ALA A 369 -1.89 -8.57 16.69
N LEU A 370 -1.31 -9.47 15.89
CA LEU A 370 -0.10 -9.20 15.12
C LEU A 370 -0.35 -8.15 14.02
N ALA A 371 -1.48 -8.25 13.30
CA ALA A 371 -1.87 -7.26 12.29
C ALA A 371 -2.11 -5.88 12.92
N THR A 372 -2.80 -5.83 14.06
CA THR A 372 -3.07 -4.59 14.80
C THR A 372 -1.78 -3.96 15.32
N LEU A 373 -0.86 -4.76 15.87
CA LEU A 373 0.48 -4.33 16.26
C LEU A 373 1.24 -3.70 15.09
N GLY A 374 1.21 -4.34 13.93
CA GLY A 374 1.88 -3.83 12.76
C GLY A 374 1.28 -2.54 12.21
N LEU A 375 -0.06 -2.39 12.19
CA LEU A 375 -0.69 -1.10 11.86
C LEU A 375 -0.28 -0.01 12.85
N ARG A 376 -0.19 -0.31 14.15
CA ARG A 376 0.29 0.65 15.17
C ARG A 376 1.71 1.10 14.90
N ASP A 377 2.60 0.17 14.54
CA ASP A 377 4.00 0.49 14.30
C ASP A 377 4.21 1.24 12.97
N GLN A 378 3.50 0.86 11.91
CA GLN A 378 3.44 1.61 10.66
C GLN A 378 2.77 2.98 10.83
N GLY A 379 1.80 3.09 11.73
CA GLY A 379 1.10 4.33 12.10
C GLY A 379 2.01 5.41 12.69
N LYS A 380 3.21 5.05 13.15
CA LYS A 380 4.25 6.03 13.54
C LYS A 380 4.86 6.77 12.36
N ASN A 381 4.66 6.27 11.13
CA ASN A 381 5.25 6.78 9.89
C ASN A 381 4.16 7.18 8.86
N SER A 382 2.93 6.68 9.02
CA SER A 382 1.82 6.85 8.10
C SER A 382 0.56 7.26 8.84
N TYR A 383 -0.05 8.37 8.45
CA TYR A 383 -1.32 8.79 9.03
C TYR A 383 -2.48 7.86 8.67
N LEU A 384 -2.48 7.30 7.45
CA LEU A 384 -3.44 6.26 7.07
C LEU A 384 -3.26 5.02 7.94
N GLY A 385 -2.02 4.63 8.25
CA GLY A 385 -1.73 3.49 9.11
C GLY A 385 -2.27 3.66 10.53
N ASP A 386 -2.09 4.84 11.13
CA ASP A 386 -2.63 5.17 12.45
C ASP A 386 -4.17 5.16 12.44
N THR A 387 -4.76 5.67 11.37
CA THR A 387 -6.22 5.69 11.18
C THR A 387 -6.78 4.25 11.13
N ILE A 388 -6.21 3.39 10.28
CA ILE A 388 -6.66 1.99 10.14
C ILE A 388 -6.40 1.20 11.43
N PHE A 389 -5.28 1.44 12.10
CA PHE A 389 -4.99 0.85 13.42
C PHE A 389 -6.13 1.11 14.40
N ARG A 390 -6.57 2.37 14.53
CA ARG A 390 -7.64 2.76 15.46
C ARG A 390 -8.97 2.13 15.08
N ILE A 391 -9.33 2.11 13.80
CA ILE A 391 -10.56 1.46 13.32
C ILE A 391 -10.53 -0.04 13.66
N LEU A 392 -9.46 -0.75 13.30
CA LEU A 392 -9.35 -2.19 13.54
C LEU A 392 -9.37 -2.51 15.05
N ARG A 393 -8.65 -1.73 15.86
CA ARG A 393 -8.63 -1.87 17.33
C ARG A 393 -10.02 -1.67 17.93
N ASP A 394 -10.71 -0.60 17.56
CA ASP A 394 -12.02 -0.26 18.11
C ASP A 394 -13.08 -1.30 17.68
N MET A 395 -13.01 -1.80 16.45
CA MET A 395 -13.87 -2.90 15.98
C MET A 395 -13.54 -4.25 16.66
N ALA A 396 -12.26 -4.55 16.90
CA ALA A 396 -11.87 -5.74 17.64
C ALA A 396 -12.35 -5.69 19.10
N ALA A 397 -12.36 -4.50 19.71
CA ALA A 397 -12.89 -4.27 21.05
C ALA A 397 -14.41 -4.48 21.11
N SER A 398 -15.16 -3.84 20.20
CA SER A 398 -16.62 -3.90 20.20
C SER A 398 -17.17 -5.30 19.94
N LYS A 399 -16.44 -6.11 19.16
CA LYS A 399 -16.81 -7.50 18.86
C LYS A 399 -16.23 -8.52 19.85
N HIS A 400 -15.54 -8.08 20.89
CA HIS A 400 -14.85 -8.95 21.85
C HIS A 400 -13.89 -9.95 21.18
N ALA A 401 -13.30 -9.56 20.04
CA ALA A 401 -12.43 -10.42 19.24
C ALA A 401 -11.04 -10.57 19.88
N LEU A 402 -10.56 -9.57 20.61
CA LEU A 402 -9.32 -9.60 21.38
C LEU A 402 -9.56 -9.46 22.89
N PRO A 403 -8.69 -10.03 23.73
CA PRO A 403 -8.69 -9.78 25.17
C PRO A 403 -8.51 -8.29 25.50
N ALA A 404 -9.25 -7.79 26.50
CA ALA A 404 -9.22 -6.37 26.87
C ALA A 404 -7.81 -5.88 27.27
N ASN A 405 -7.01 -6.71 27.93
CA ASN A 405 -5.63 -6.39 28.30
C ASN A 405 -4.72 -6.20 27.08
N GLU A 406 -4.93 -6.94 25.99
CA GLU A 406 -4.18 -6.77 24.74
C GLU A 406 -4.56 -5.45 24.05
N ILE A 407 -5.84 -5.12 24.04
CA ILE A 407 -6.34 -3.84 23.48
C ILE A 407 -5.79 -2.65 24.27
N ILE A 408 -5.82 -2.72 25.61
CA ILE A 408 -5.27 -1.69 26.50
C ILE A 408 -3.76 -1.51 26.26
N ALA A 409 -2.99 -2.60 26.12
CA ALA A 409 -1.56 -2.53 25.84
C ALA A 409 -1.24 -1.91 24.46
N MET A 410 -2.19 -1.89 23.53
CA MET A 410 -2.05 -1.27 22.21
C MET A 410 -2.44 0.21 22.20
N SER A 411 -3.27 0.65 23.14
CA SER A 411 -3.72 2.04 23.23
C SER A 411 -2.61 2.94 23.79
N LYS A 412 -2.21 3.95 23.01
CA LYS A 412 -1.64 5.17 23.59
C LYS A 412 -2.81 6.03 24.06
N GLU A 413 -2.73 6.53 25.29
CA GLU A 413 -3.61 7.59 25.80
C GLU A 413 -3.47 8.81 24.87
N ASP A 414 -4.53 9.14 24.13
CA ASP A 414 -4.88 10.49 23.68
C ASP A 414 -6.27 10.43 23.05
N GLU A 415 -7.29 10.80 23.83
CA GLU A 415 -8.65 11.06 23.34
C GLU A 415 -8.66 12.22 22.33
N ASP A 416 -7.65 13.11 22.37
CA ASP A 416 -7.50 14.27 21.48
C ASP A 416 -7.22 13.91 20.01
N THR A 417 -6.93 12.64 19.65
CA THR A 417 -6.57 12.28 18.26
C THR A 417 -7.72 11.93 17.32
N LYS A 418 -8.92 11.56 17.82
CA LYS A 418 -10.01 11.08 16.94
C LYS A 418 -10.61 12.20 16.09
N ALA A 419 -10.88 13.36 16.70
CA ALA A 419 -11.38 14.53 16.00
C ALA A 419 -10.38 15.03 14.93
N GLU A 420 -9.09 15.02 15.25
CA GLU A 420 -8.02 15.43 14.33
C GLU A 420 -7.90 14.47 13.13
N ILE A 421 -7.97 13.15 13.36
CA ILE A 421 -8.08 12.13 12.28
C ILE A 421 -9.22 12.46 11.34
N ALA A 422 -10.38 12.75 11.91
CA ALA A 422 -11.58 12.98 11.15
C ALA A 422 -11.60 14.35 10.43
N GLU A 423 -10.69 15.27 10.77
CA GLU A 423 -10.49 16.55 10.10
C GLU A 423 -9.59 16.41 8.86
N HIS A 424 -8.53 15.60 8.95
CA HIS A 424 -7.48 15.58 7.94
C HIS A 424 -7.52 14.38 7.00
N ILE A 425 -8.16 13.28 7.39
CA ILE A 425 -8.31 12.10 6.53
C ILE A 425 -9.21 12.41 5.33
N ASN A 426 -8.76 12.02 4.14
CA ASN A 426 -9.54 12.11 2.92
C ASN A 426 -9.19 10.91 2.03
N SER A 427 -9.48 9.73 2.58
CA SER A 427 -9.02 8.46 2.04
C SER A 427 -10.16 7.62 1.50
N GLN A 428 -10.03 7.21 0.24
CA GLN A 428 -10.95 6.27 -0.40
C GLN A 428 -10.46 4.83 -0.28
N PHE A 429 -9.43 4.58 0.53
CA PHE A 429 -8.87 3.26 0.69
C PHE A 429 -9.92 2.32 1.30
N PRO A 430 -10.29 1.22 0.63
CA PRO A 430 -11.23 0.27 1.19
C PRO A 430 -10.54 -0.64 2.21
N ILE A 431 -11.16 -0.81 3.37
CA ILE A 431 -10.73 -1.74 4.43
C ILE A 431 -11.86 -2.70 4.76
N ASN A 432 -11.55 -3.86 5.34
CA ASN A 432 -12.57 -4.90 5.59
C ASN A 432 -13.27 -5.43 4.32
N VAL A 433 -12.59 -5.36 3.17
CA VAL A 433 -13.05 -5.95 1.90
C VAL A 433 -12.14 -7.14 1.58
N VAL A 434 -12.71 -8.35 1.54
CA VAL A 434 -11.93 -9.59 1.39
C VAL A 434 -12.16 -10.30 0.05
N SER A 435 -13.19 -9.89 -0.69
CA SER A 435 -13.59 -10.47 -1.97
C SER A 435 -13.75 -9.40 -3.05
N ILE A 436 -13.48 -9.76 -4.31
CA ILE A 436 -13.76 -8.92 -5.49
C ILE A 436 -15.24 -8.58 -5.66
N ALA A 437 -16.13 -9.44 -5.13
CA ALA A 437 -17.58 -9.26 -5.22
C ALA A 437 -18.15 -8.35 -4.12
N ASP A 438 -17.36 -8.03 -3.10
CA ASP A 438 -17.80 -7.16 -2.01
C ASP A 438 -17.88 -5.70 -2.50
N ASP A 439 -18.91 -4.96 -2.10
CA ASP A 439 -19.02 -3.53 -2.36
C ASP A 439 -17.98 -2.75 -1.52
N PRO A 440 -17.01 -2.05 -2.16
CA PRO A 440 -16.00 -1.32 -1.42
C PRO A 440 -16.49 0.01 -0.84
N GLU A 441 -17.61 0.58 -1.31
CA GLU A 441 -18.07 1.93 -0.92
C GLU A 441 -18.36 2.11 0.58
N PRO A 442 -19.12 1.24 1.27
CA PRO A 442 -19.34 1.36 2.72
C PRO A 442 -18.08 1.08 3.54
N HIS A 443 -17.07 0.49 2.90
CA HIS A 443 -15.83 0.04 3.48
C HIS A 443 -14.66 1.01 3.28
N ARG A 444 -14.88 2.13 2.59
CA ARG A 444 -13.87 3.18 2.44
C ARG A 444 -13.61 3.86 3.78
N VAL A 445 -12.34 4.15 4.07
CA VAL A 445 -11.93 4.81 5.32
C VAL A 445 -12.74 6.08 5.60
N GLU A 446 -12.97 6.93 4.60
CA GLU A 446 -13.80 8.13 4.75
C GLU A 446 -15.24 7.83 5.18
N SER A 447 -15.87 6.81 4.60
CA SER A 447 -17.24 6.38 4.92
C SER A 447 -17.34 5.90 6.36
N LEU A 448 -16.37 5.08 6.79
CA LEU A 448 -16.31 4.56 8.15
C LEU A 448 -16.13 5.68 9.17
N ILE A 449 -15.27 6.66 8.89
CA ILE A 449 -15.01 7.79 9.79
C ILE A 449 -16.23 8.71 9.90
N SER A 450 -16.97 8.93 8.81
CA SER A 450 -18.23 9.67 8.85
C SER A 450 -19.26 8.97 9.75
N GLN A 451 -19.38 7.64 9.68
CA GLN A 451 -20.27 6.87 10.56
C GLN A 451 -19.86 7.00 12.04
N TYR A 452 -18.56 7.05 12.35
CA TYR A 452 -18.08 7.31 13.70
C TYR A 452 -18.51 8.68 14.24
N LYS A 453 -18.49 9.73 13.41
CA LYS A 453 -18.96 11.08 13.80
C LYS A 453 -20.45 11.10 14.12
N GLU A 454 -21.26 10.40 13.33
CA GLU A 454 -22.72 10.33 13.53
C GLU A 454 -23.06 9.62 14.85
N ILE A 455 -22.38 8.51 15.15
CA ILE A 455 -22.58 7.75 16.40
C ILE A 455 -22.15 8.56 17.65
N GLU A 456 -21.07 9.34 17.58
CA GLU A 456 -20.66 10.21 18.70
C GLU A 456 -21.66 11.35 18.96
N LEU A 457 -22.21 11.95 17.90
CA LEU A 457 -23.24 13.00 18.00
C LEU A 457 -24.56 12.46 18.57
N ASP A 458 -24.97 11.25 18.17
CA ASP A 458 -26.16 10.59 18.72
C ASP A 458 -25.99 10.28 20.22
N ASN A 459 -24.81 9.79 20.63
CA ASN A 459 -24.50 9.53 22.03
C ASN A 459 -24.42 10.81 22.89
N GLU A 460 -23.98 11.94 22.33
CA GLU A 460 -24.05 13.24 23.00
C GLU A 460 -25.49 13.77 23.09
N SER A 461 -26.31 13.55 22.06
CA SER A 461 -27.72 13.91 22.06
C SER A 461 -28.51 13.12 23.12
N ASP A 462 -28.29 11.81 23.23
CA ASP A 462 -28.90 10.95 24.26
C ASP A 462 -28.45 11.34 25.68
N ARG A 463 -27.19 11.77 25.85
CA ARG A 463 -26.69 12.32 27.12
C ARG A 463 -27.31 13.66 27.47
N SER A 464 -27.64 14.48 26.47
CA SER A 464 -28.30 15.77 26.66
C SER A 464 -29.79 15.61 26.98
N GLU A 465 -30.48 14.61 26.41
CA GLU A 465 -31.89 14.30 26.70
C GLU A 465 -32.08 13.64 28.08
N MET A 466 -31.10 12.87 28.55
CA MET A 466 -31.09 12.35 29.94
C MET A 466 -30.71 13.40 31.00
N GLY A 467 -30.38 14.63 30.60
CA GLY A 467 -29.95 15.73 31.47
C GLY A 467 -31.05 16.59 32.10
N CYS A 468 -32.32 16.34 31.82
CA CYS A 468 -33.43 17.09 32.46
C CYS A 468 -33.83 16.47 33.82
N SER A 469 -33.24 16.96 34.90
CA SER A 469 -33.68 16.69 36.28
C SER A 469 -35.06 17.33 36.55
N PRO A 470 -36.03 16.60 37.15
CA PRO A 470 -37.30 17.18 37.58
C PRO A 470 -37.11 17.94 38.90
N ARG A 471 -36.72 19.21 38.80
CA ARG A 471 -36.89 20.20 39.86
C ARG A 471 -37.24 21.53 39.20
N ASP A 472 -38.50 21.65 38.81
CA ASP A 472 -39.29 22.88 38.78
C ASP A 472 -40.74 22.50 38.44
N CYS A 473 -41.45 22.00 39.46
CA CYS A 473 -42.91 22.00 39.62
C CYS A 473 -43.23 21.87 41.11
#